data_AF-A0A251SK86-F1
#
_entry.id   AF-A0A251SK86-F1
#
_cell.length_a   1.000
_cell.length_b   1.000
_cell.length_c   1.000
_cell.angle_alpha   90.00
_cell.angle_beta   90.00
_cell.angle_gamma   90.00
#
_symmetry.space_group_name_H-M   'P 1'
#
loop_
_entity.id
_entity.type
_entity.pdbx_description
1 polymer ?
#
loop_
_entity_poly.entity_id
_entity_poly.type
_entity_poly.pdbx_seq_one_letter_code
_entity_poly.pdbx_strand_id
1 'polypeptide(L)'
;MGCSAGFVAIGLAKRLLQVHHNTYALIVSTENMYRGKDCSKLLVNCVFRVGGPAILLSNRPSDHNTSKYQLLYAVHNNSSSSDQSYNSILREEDNAGISGVNINKYLLIAAIATIKLNITTIGHLILPINKNYSTP
;
A
#
# COMPACT_ATOMS: atom_id res chain seq x y z
N MET A 1 -6.47 -5.94 -4.18
CA MET A 1 -5.21 -5.16 -4.11
C MET A 1 -5.50 -3.70 -4.47
N GLY A 2 -6.29 -2.99 -3.66
CA GLY A 2 -6.69 -1.59 -3.94
C GLY A 2 -5.55 -0.61 -3.63
N CYS A 3 -5.80 0.36 -2.74
CA CYS A 3 -4.84 1.41 -2.39
C CYS A 3 -3.49 0.89 -1.84
N SER A 4 -3.39 -0.37 -1.42
CA SER A 4 -2.14 -1.01 -0.98
C SER A 4 -1.27 -1.55 -2.13
N ALA A 5 -1.78 -1.63 -3.36
CA ALA A 5 -1.08 -2.25 -4.49
C ALA A 5 0.28 -1.61 -4.77
N GLY A 6 0.38 -0.28 -4.68
CA GLY A 6 1.64 0.42 -4.89
C GLY A 6 2.73 -0.06 -3.91
N PHE A 7 2.37 -0.26 -2.64
CA PHE A 7 3.30 -0.75 -1.64
C PHE A 7 3.69 -2.23 -1.87
N VAL A 8 2.73 -3.07 -2.25
CA VAL A 8 3.00 -4.46 -2.62
C VAL A 8 3.94 -4.54 -3.82
N ALA A 9 3.72 -3.70 -4.83
CA ALA A 9 4.59 -3.60 -6.01
C ALA A 9 6.01 -3.16 -5.64
N ILE A 10 6.17 -2.20 -4.72
CA ILE A 10 7.49 -1.80 -4.19
C ILE A 10 8.17 -2.99 -3.50
N GLY A 11 7.45 -3.72 -2.65
CA GLY A 11 7.98 -4.91 -1.97
C GLY A 11 8.43 -6.00 -2.95
N LEU A 12 7.64 -6.25 -3.99
CA LEU A 12 7.98 -7.18 -5.06
C LEU A 12 9.20 -6.71 -5.86
N ALA A 13 9.21 -5.45 -6.29
CA ALA A 13 10.31 -4.86 -7.04
C ALA A 13 11.63 -4.92 -6.25
N LYS A 14 11.59 -4.64 -4.94
CA LYS A 14 12.77 -4.80 -4.06
C LYS A 14 13.34 -6.22 -4.12
N ARG A 15 12.48 -7.25 -4.03
CA ARG A 15 12.91 -8.66 -4.09
C ARG A 15 13.48 -9.01 -5.46
N LEU A 16 12.86 -8.53 -6.54
CA LEU A 16 13.37 -8.77 -7.90
C LEU A 16 14.74 -8.10 -8.12
N LEU A 17 14.92 -6.88 -7.63
CA LEU A 17 16.21 -6.16 -7.70
C LEU A 17 17.29 -6.79 -6.81
N GLN A 18 16.95 -7.60 -5.81
CA GLN A 18 17.93 -8.38 -5.05
C GLN A 18 18.43 -9.61 -5.81
N VAL A 19 17.64 -10.12 -6.75
CA VAL A 19 17.99 -11.30 -7.56
C VAL A 19 18.68 -10.88 -8.87
N HIS A 20 18.13 -9.87 -9.56
CA HIS A 20 18.62 -9.42 -10.85
C HIS A 20 19.57 -8.23 -10.69
N HIS A 21 20.84 -8.42 -11.07
CA HIS A 21 21.89 -7.42 -10.88
C HIS A 21 21.83 -6.34 -11.98
N ASN A 22 22.22 -5.10 -11.63
CA ASN A 22 22.38 -3.97 -12.55
C ASN A 22 21.13 -3.64 -13.42
N THR A 23 19.95 -3.70 -12.83
CA THR A 23 18.67 -3.51 -13.53
C THR A 23 17.79 -2.44 -12.88
N TYR A 24 16.70 -2.12 -13.57
CA TYR A 24 15.66 -1.21 -13.12
C TYR A 24 14.35 -1.94 -12.87
N ALA A 25 13.54 -1.40 -11.97
CA ALA A 25 12.14 -1.75 -11.83
C ALA A 25 11.29 -0.47 -11.92
N LEU A 26 10.40 -0.42 -12.92
CA LEU A 26 9.42 0.65 -13.07
C LEU A 26 8.09 0.20 -12.48
N ILE A 27 7.59 0.95 -11.51
CA ILE A 27 6.29 0.73 -10.89
C ILE A 27 5.36 1.83 -11.37
N VAL A 28 4.22 1.45 -11.93
CA VAL A 28 3.17 2.39 -12.36
C VAL A 28 1.87 1.99 -11.68
N SER A 29 1.20 2.96 -11.07
CA SER A 29 -0.15 2.79 -10.53
C SER A 29 -1.11 3.66 -11.31
N THR A 30 -2.35 3.20 -11.46
CA THR A 30 -3.42 3.96 -12.10
C THR A 30 -4.71 3.77 -11.31
N GLU A 31 -5.37 4.87 -10.96
CA GLU A 31 -6.64 4.83 -10.25
C GLU A 31 -7.79 5.19 -11.20
N ASN A 32 -8.87 4.41 -11.18
CA ASN A 32 -10.05 4.62 -12.02
C ASN A 32 -11.24 5.05 -11.15
N MET A 33 -12.05 5.97 -11.68
CA MET A 33 -13.22 6.51 -11.01
C MET A 33 -14.49 5.72 -11.37
N TYR A 34 -15.41 5.58 -10.43
CA TYR A 34 -16.70 4.93 -10.69
C TYR A 34 -17.55 5.82 -11.61
N ARG A 35 -18.12 5.24 -12.67
CA ARG A 35 -18.87 5.96 -13.71
C ARG A 35 -20.39 5.73 -13.65
N GLY A 36 -20.87 4.95 -12.69
CA GLY A 36 -22.29 4.65 -12.55
C GLY A 36 -23.04 5.69 -11.72
N LYS A 37 -24.29 5.37 -11.38
CA LYS A 37 -25.24 6.27 -10.70
C LYS A 37 -25.64 5.78 -9.31
N ASP A 38 -25.08 4.67 -8.83
CA ASP A 38 -25.37 4.17 -7.49
C ASP A 38 -24.76 5.10 -6.43
N CYS A 39 -25.63 5.77 -5.67
CA CYS A 39 -25.24 6.70 -4.62
C CYS A 39 -24.30 6.07 -3.58
N SER A 40 -24.42 4.78 -3.29
CA SER A 40 -23.55 4.10 -2.32
C SER A 40 -22.10 4.01 -2.80
N LYS A 41 -21.88 3.98 -4.12
CA LYS A 41 -20.56 3.86 -4.76
C LYS A 41 -19.99 5.22 -5.16
N LEU A 42 -20.81 6.29 -5.20
CA LEU A 42 -20.37 7.65 -5.53
C LEU A 42 -19.50 8.29 -4.44
N LEU A 43 -19.63 7.88 -3.18
CA LEU A 43 -18.81 8.42 -2.07
C LEU A 43 -17.30 8.30 -2.38
N VAL A 44 -16.90 7.20 -3.01
CA VAL A 44 -15.52 6.95 -3.43
C VAL A 44 -15.03 8.02 -4.41
N ASN A 45 -15.89 8.50 -5.33
CA ASN A 45 -15.51 9.56 -6.26
C ASN A 45 -15.28 10.92 -5.59
N CYS A 46 -15.89 11.15 -4.43
CA CYS A 46 -15.70 12.40 -3.67
C CYS A 46 -14.42 12.38 -2.84
N VAL A 47 -14.01 11.20 -2.37
CA VAL A 47 -12.84 11.05 -1.47
C VAL A 47 -11.57 10.72 -2.26
N PHE A 48 -11.69 10.03 -3.39
CA PHE A 48 -10.55 9.63 -4.22
C PHE A 48 -10.46 10.46 -5.49
N ARG A 49 -9.22 10.79 -5.88
CA ARG A 49 -8.92 11.50 -7.12
C ARG A 49 -8.26 10.55 -8.10
N VAL A 50 -8.59 10.69 -9.38
CA VAL A 50 -7.87 9.98 -10.45
C VAL A 50 -6.43 10.49 -10.53
N GLY A 51 -5.49 9.55 -10.47
CA GLY A 51 -4.06 9.82 -10.58
C GLY A 51 -3.30 8.59 -11.05
N GLY A 52 -2.05 8.83 -11.48
CA GLY A 52 -1.17 7.76 -11.91
C GLY A 52 0.29 8.04 -11.59
N PRO A 53 0.78 7.70 -10.39
CA PRO A 53 2.18 7.87 -10.04
C PRO A 53 3.03 6.77 -10.68
N ALA A 54 4.28 7.13 -10.99
CA ALA A 54 5.31 6.18 -11.40
C ALA A 54 6.56 6.33 -10.51
N ILE A 55 7.17 5.19 -10.16
CA ILE A 55 8.39 5.12 -9.36
C ILE A 55 9.40 4.25 -10.11
N LEU A 56 10.61 4.77 -10.30
CA LEU A 56 11.74 4.03 -10.84
C LEU A 56 12.67 3.62 -9.69
N LEU A 57 12.91 2.33 -9.53
CA LEU A 57 13.89 1.76 -8.61
C LEU A 57 15.08 1.21 -9.39
N SER A 58 16.28 1.35 -8.82
CA SER A 58 17.54 0.88 -9.41
C SER A 58 18.38 0.18 -8.35
N ASN A 59 19.11 -0.85 -8.75
CA ASN A 59 20.20 -1.44 -7.96
C ASN A 59 21.58 -1.19 -8.60
N ARG A 60 21.68 -0.28 -9.57
CA ARG A 60 22.93 0.05 -10.24
C ARG A 60 23.78 0.95 -9.35
N PRO A 61 25.07 0.64 -9.12
CA PRO A 61 25.95 1.50 -8.33
C PRO A 61 26.09 2.92 -8.91
N SER A 62 26.02 3.06 -10.24
CA SER A 62 26.10 4.35 -10.93
C SER A 62 24.98 5.32 -10.54
N ASP A 63 23.80 4.79 -10.21
CA ASP A 63 22.61 5.60 -10.00
C ASP A 63 22.49 6.09 -8.55
N HIS A 64 23.33 5.56 -7.66
CA HIS A 64 23.34 5.87 -6.23
C HIS A 64 23.45 7.39 -5.99
N ASN A 65 24.36 8.05 -6.70
CA ASN A 65 24.61 9.49 -6.55
C ASN A 65 23.49 10.38 -7.08
N THR A 66 22.62 9.84 -7.95
CA THR A 66 21.48 10.56 -8.53
C THR A 66 20.14 10.18 -7.90
N SER A 67 20.14 9.19 -7.00
CA SER A 67 18.92 8.69 -6.38
C SER A 67 18.31 9.72 -5.42
N LYS A 68 16.99 9.89 -5.48
CA LYS A 68 16.27 10.82 -4.58
C LYS A 68 16.08 10.23 -3.19
N TYR A 69 15.91 8.92 -3.11
CA TYR A 69 15.62 8.17 -1.90
C TYR A 69 16.26 6.78 -1.99
N GLN A 70 16.62 6.23 -0.84
CA GLN A 70 17.08 4.85 -0.70
C GLN A 70 16.00 3.99 -0.02
N LEU A 71 15.64 2.86 -0.63
CA LEU A 71 14.66 1.93 -0.06
C LEU A 71 15.31 0.98 0.94
N LEU A 72 15.22 1.31 2.23
CA LEU A 72 15.80 0.49 3.31
C LEU A 72 14.89 -0.68 3.68
N TYR A 73 13.66 -0.41 4.12
CA TYR A 73 12.72 -1.40 4.62
C TYR A 73 11.38 -1.32 3.88
N ALA A 74 10.75 -2.48 3.69
CA ALA A 74 9.41 -2.59 3.15
C ALA A 74 8.64 -3.61 3.98
N VAL A 75 7.71 -3.13 4.81
CA VAL A 75 6.88 -3.94 5.72
C VAL A 75 5.44 -3.88 5.28
N HIS A 76 4.85 -5.04 5.03
CA HIS A 76 3.44 -5.16 4.65
C HIS A 76 2.74 -6.17 5.55
N ASN A 77 1.67 -5.73 6.21
CA ASN A 77 0.73 -6.60 6.92
C ASN A 77 -0.59 -6.69 6.18
N ASN A 78 -1.21 -7.87 6.24
CA ASN A 78 -2.52 -8.14 5.66
C ASN A 78 -3.48 -8.66 6.74
N SER A 79 -4.58 -7.95 6.93
CA SER A 79 -5.63 -8.28 7.91
C SER A 79 -6.86 -8.92 7.26
N SER A 80 -6.77 -9.37 6.00
CA SER A 80 -7.91 -9.89 5.23
C SER A 80 -8.52 -11.18 5.79
N SER A 81 -7.88 -11.83 6.76
CA SER A 81 -8.45 -12.99 7.46
C SER A 81 -9.56 -12.61 8.45
N SER A 82 -9.66 -11.34 8.83
CA SER A 82 -10.75 -10.82 9.65
C SER A 82 -11.92 -10.46 8.75
N ASP A 83 -13.11 -11.03 9.00
CA ASP A 83 -14.34 -10.69 8.26
C ASP A 83 -14.64 -9.20 8.26
N GLN A 84 -14.39 -8.54 9.39
CA GLN A 84 -14.56 -7.10 9.51
C GLN A 84 -13.63 -6.33 8.56
N SER A 85 -12.38 -6.76 8.44
CA SER A 85 -11.40 -6.14 7.54
C SER A 85 -11.70 -6.47 6.08
N TYR A 86 -12.05 -7.73 5.79
CA TYR A 86 -12.37 -8.21 4.45
C TYR A 86 -13.58 -7.47 3.86
N ASN A 87 -14.66 -7.38 4.63
CA ASN A 87 -15.91 -6.76 4.16
C ASN A 87 -15.87 -5.22 4.20
N SER A 88 -14.77 -4.60 4.68
CA SER A 88 -14.70 -3.15 4.86
C SER A 88 -14.66 -2.34 3.56
N ILE A 89 -14.06 -2.93 2.52
CA ILE A 89 -13.99 -2.37 1.17
C ILE A 89 -14.26 -3.51 0.20
N LEU A 90 -15.36 -3.41 -0.55
CA LEU A 90 -15.75 -4.40 -1.55
C LEU A 90 -15.83 -3.75 -2.93
N ARG A 91 -15.31 -4.44 -3.94
CA ARG A 91 -15.54 -4.06 -5.33
C ARG A 91 -16.71 -4.89 -5.85
N GLU A 92 -17.73 -4.22 -6.32
CA GLU A 92 -19.02 -4.80 -6.71
C GLU A 92 -19.60 -4.03 -7.89
N GLU A 93 -20.36 -4.72 -8.73
CA GLU A 93 -21.08 -4.09 -9.83
C GLU A 93 -22.38 -3.46 -9.33
N ASP A 94 -22.79 -2.37 -9.96
CA ASP A 94 -24.14 -1.85 -9.81
C ASP A 94 -25.14 -2.61 -10.72
N ASN A 95 -26.42 -2.22 -10.64
CA ASN A 95 -27.48 -2.81 -11.45
C ASN A 95 -27.30 -2.64 -12.97
N ALA A 96 -26.40 -1.76 -13.40
CA ALA A 96 -26.06 -1.53 -14.80
C ALA A 96 -24.75 -2.25 -15.22
N GLY A 97 -24.18 -3.09 -14.35
CA GLY A 97 -22.93 -3.80 -14.59
C GLY A 97 -21.67 -2.94 -14.44
N ILE A 98 -21.77 -1.72 -13.89
CA ILE A 98 -20.62 -0.84 -13.71
C ILE A 98 -19.96 -1.16 -12.37
N SER A 99 -18.72 -1.64 -12.42
CA SER A 99 -17.90 -1.89 -11.23
C SER A 99 -17.63 -0.61 -10.44
N GLY A 100 -18.04 -0.59 -9.18
CA GLY A 100 -17.71 0.44 -8.20
C GLY A 100 -17.13 -0.16 -6.92
N VAL A 101 -16.90 0.70 -5.93
CA VAL A 101 -16.37 0.30 -4.63
C VAL A 101 -17.36 0.72 -3.55
N ASN A 102 -17.70 -0.22 -2.68
CA ASN A 102 -18.52 -0.01 -1.49
C ASN A 102 -17.60 0.04 -0.26
N ILE A 103 -17.84 1.01 0.61
CA ILE A 103 -17.09 1.23 1.84
C ILE A 103 -18.06 1.18 3.00
N ASN A 104 -17.76 0.38 4.02
CA ASN A 104 -18.57 0.31 5.23
C ASN A 104 -17.91 1.04 6.42
N LYS A 105 -18.67 1.17 7.52
CA LYS A 105 -18.23 1.83 8.76
C LYS A 105 -17.01 1.20 9.44
N TYR A 106 -16.70 -0.06 9.14
CA TYR A 106 -15.60 -0.78 9.76
C TYR A 106 -14.23 -0.48 9.13
N LEU A 107 -14.18 0.21 7.97
CA LEU A 107 -12.94 0.59 7.31
C LEU A 107 -11.98 1.30 8.26
N LEU A 108 -12.45 2.31 9.00
CA LEU A 108 -11.58 3.09 9.86
C LEU A 108 -10.91 2.22 10.94
N ILE A 109 -11.68 1.32 11.56
CA ILE A 109 -11.18 0.42 12.61
C ILE A 109 -10.14 -0.55 12.03
N ALA A 110 -10.43 -1.18 10.88
CA ALA A 110 -9.52 -2.10 10.21
C ALA A 110 -8.22 -1.40 9.75
N ALA A 111 -8.34 -0.18 9.23
CA ALA A 111 -7.20 0.63 8.80
C ALA A 111 -6.30 1.00 9.98
N ILE A 112 -6.87 1.52 11.07
CA ILE A 112 -6.11 1.89 12.28
C ILE A 112 -5.34 0.68 12.84
N ALA A 113 -6.00 -0.47 12.96
CA ALA A 113 -5.35 -1.69 13.44
C ALA A 113 -4.15 -2.08 12.57
N THR A 114 -4.32 -2.04 11.25
CA THR A 114 -3.26 -2.40 10.29
C THR A 114 -2.11 -1.39 10.30
N ILE A 115 -2.41 -0.09 10.38
CA ILE A 115 -1.40 0.98 10.48
C ILE A 115 -0.59 0.82 11.77
N LYS A 116 -1.25 0.57 12.91
CA LYS A 116 -0.59 0.37 14.20
C LYS A 116 0.41 -0.77 14.14
N LEU A 117 0.01 -1.92 13.57
CA LEU A 117 0.91 -3.07 13.39
C LEU A 117 2.12 -2.72 12.52
N ASN A 118 1.90 -2.06 11.37
CA ASN A 118 3.00 -1.66 10.48
C ASN A 118 3.97 -0.67 11.15
N ILE A 119 3.46 0.33 11.86
CA ILE A 119 4.29 1.30 12.59
C ILE A 119 5.09 0.61 13.68
N THR A 120 4.47 -0.29 14.46
CA THR A 120 5.18 -1.06 15.48
C THR A 120 6.29 -1.90 14.86
N THR A 121 6.05 -2.61 13.76
CA THR A 121 7.08 -3.42 13.09
C THR A 121 8.22 -2.56 12.53
N ILE A 122 7.90 -1.46 11.84
CA ILE A 122 8.92 -0.55 11.29
C ILE A 122 9.71 0.13 12.41
N GLY A 123 9.05 0.53 13.50
CA GLY A 123 9.68 1.17 14.65
C GLY A 123 10.87 0.38 15.18
N HIS A 124 10.73 -0.96 15.30
CA HIS A 124 11.83 -1.82 15.74
C HIS A 124 12.99 -1.91 14.74
N LEU A 125 12.77 -1.64 13.46
CA LEU A 125 13.79 -1.69 12.40
C LEU A 125 14.56 -0.37 12.26
N ILE A 126 13.94 0.76 12.64
CA ILE A 126 14.52 2.09 12.45
C ILE A 126 14.98 2.75 13.75
N LEU A 127 14.40 2.38 14.90
CA LEU A 127 14.80 2.94 16.18
C LEU A 127 16.08 2.25 16.66
N PRO A 128 17.07 3.02 17.17
CA PRO A 128 18.20 2.42 17.84
C PRO A 128 17.68 1.61 19.03
N ILE A 129 18.02 0.32 19.08
CA ILE A 129 17.77 -0.50 20.26
C ILE A 129 18.66 0.09 21.36
N ASN A 130 18.09 0.88 22.26
CA ASN A 130 18.75 1.16 23.53
C ASN A 130 18.82 -0.17 24.29
N LYS A 131 19.91 -0.91 24.09
CA LYS A 131 20.41 -1.83 25.10
C LYS A 131 20.71 -0.96 26.31
N ASN A 132 19.77 -0.91 27.26
CA ASN A 132 19.92 -0.65 28.70
C ASN A 132 18.58 -0.21 29.30
N TYR A 133 17.65 -1.15 29.41
CA TYR A 133 16.74 -1.16 30.55
C TYR A 133 16.96 -2.50 31.24
N SER A 134 17.99 -2.55 32.09
CA SER A 134 18.05 -3.51 33.17
C SER A 134 16.76 -3.35 33.97
N THR A 135 15.91 -4.38 33.93
CA THR A 135 14.74 -4.48 34.79
C THR A 135 15.21 -4.53 36.25
N PRO A 136 14.62 -3.74 37.17
CA PRO A 136 14.77 -3.96 38.61
C PRO A 136 14.12 -5.27 39.05
#